data_AF-A0A952FVQ4-F1
#
_entry.id   AF-A0A952FVQ4-F1
#
_cell.length_a   1.000
_cell.length_b   1.000
_cell.length_c   1.000
_cell.angle_alpha   90.00
_cell.angle_beta   90.00
_cell.angle_gamma   90.00
#
_symmetry.space_group_name_H-M   'P 1'
#
loop_
_entity.id
_entity.type
_entity.pdbx_description
1 polymer ?
#
loop_
_entity_poly.entity_id
_entity_poly.type
_entity_poly.pdbx_seq_one_letter_code
_entity_poly.pdbx_strand_id
1 'polypeptide(L)'
;ILVERLLNDPKIEPIWNVQIDEILGETNEFGGKGVTGVRLKHVGKDDYRVVDLDGVFIAIGHAPASQIFEGQLETKTGGYIVVEPGTPKTSIKGVFAAGDVTDDTYRQAVTAAGMGCQAALEAVRLLAEEDHHHSLLTAKEIDEEFSKLPLERKKVATKS
;
A
#
# COMPACT_ATOMS: atom_id res chain seq x y z
N ILE A 1 -6.94 15.76 24.93
CA ILE A 1 -5.49 15.43 25.13
C ILE A 1 -4.60 15.92 23.98
N LEU A 2 -4.56 15.33 22.77
CA LEU A 2 -3.62 15.78 21.72
C LEU A 2 -3.91 17.20 21.19
N VAL A 3 -5.17 17.49 20.84
CA VAL A 3 -5.59 18.83 20.41
C VAL A 3 -5.30 19.87 21.49
N GLU A 4 -5.64 19.57 22.73
CA GLU A 4 -5.39 20.43 23.88
C GLU A 4 -3.89 20.71 24.10
N ARG A 5 -3.04 19.71 23.93
CA ARG A 5 -1.58 19.91 23.96
C ARG A 5 -1.10 20.83 22.84
N LEU A 6 -1.62 20.67 21.63
CA LEU A 6 -1.27 21.50 20.48
C LEU A 6 -1.71 22.95 20.67
N LEU A 7 -2.94 23.17 21.16
CA LEU A 7 -3.48 24.51 21.39
C LEU A 7 -2.84 25.24 22.58
N ASN A 8 -2.21 24.49 23.50
CA ASN A 8 -1.51 25.07 24.66
C ASN A 8 -0.01 25.35 24.39
N ASP A 9 0.53 25.00 23.21
CA ASP A 9 1.92 25.29 22.86
C ASP A 9 2.06 26.76 22.40
N PRO A 10 2.87 27.60 23.08
CA PRO A 10 3.00 29.02 22.74
C PRO A 10 3.70 29.28 21.41
N LYS A 11 4.30 28.27 20.77
CA LYS A 11 4.94 28.37 19.45
C LYS A 11 3.97 28.10 18.30
N ILE A 12 2.74 27.69 18.60
CA ILE A 12 1.74 27.30 17.60
C ILE A 12 0.63 28.34 17.56
N GLU A 13 0.40 28.92 16.39
CA GLU A 13 -0.76 29.75 16.12
C GLU A 13 -1.75 29.02 15.20
N PRO A 14 -2.91 28.55 15.70
CA PRO A 14 -3.92 27.94 14.86
C PRO A 14 -4.70 29.00 14.08
N ILE A 15 -4.74 28.85 12.75
CA ILE A 15 -5.50 29.73 11.86
C ILE A 15 -6.71 28.97 11.32
N TRP A 16 -7.90 29.36 11.75
CA TRP A 16 -9.16 28.70 11.40
C TRP A 16 -9.85 29.35 10.21
N ASN A 17 -10.77 28.61 9.57
CA ASN A 17 -11.65 29.08 8.50
C ASN A 17 -10.91 29.67 7.29
N VAL A 18 -9.72 29.16 6.99
CA VAL A 18 -8.94 29.56 5.82
C VAL A 18 -8.54 28.33 5.00
N GLN A 19 -8.27 28.54 3.72
CA GLN A 19 -7.60 27.59 2.84
C GLN A 19 -6.37 28.25 2.22
N ILE A 20 -5.38 27.45 1.83
CA ILE A 20 -4.25 27.94 1.04
C ILE A 20 -4.76 28.27 -0.36
N ASP A 21 -4.61 29.52 -0.77
CA ASP A 21 -4.90 30.00 -2.12
C ASP A 21 -3.65 29.90 -3.00
N GLU A 22 -2.50 30.30 -2.47
CA GLU A 22 -1.22 30.21 -3.17
C GLU A 22 -0.06 30.00 -2.19
N ILE A 23 0.92 29.18 -2.57
CA ILE A 23 2.22 29.11 -1.90
C ILE A 23 3.15 30.09 -2.62
N LEU A 24 3.60 31.10 -1.90
CA LEU A 24 4.48 32.14 -2.42
C LEU A 24 5.93 31.66 -2.38
N GLY A 25 6.72 32.10 -3.34
CA GLY A 25 8.14 31.76 -3.35
C GLY A 25 8.94 32.57 -4.34
N GLU A 26 10.23 32.68 -4.07
CA GLU A 26 11.19 33.46 -4.84
C GLU A 26 12.34 32.58 -5.33
N THR A 27 12.92 32.94 -6.47
CA THR A 27 14.10 32.24 -7.00
C THR A 27 15.33 32.69 -6.22
N ASN A 28 16.03 31.74 -5.61
CA ASN A 28 17.28 31.97 -4.91
C ASN A 28 18.46 32.13 -5.90
N GLU A 29 19.61 32.54 -5.36
CA GLU A 29 20.85 32.75 -6.13
C GLU A 29 21.39 31.49 -6.85
N PHE A 30 20.90 30.31 -6.48
CA PHE A 30 21.25 29.02 -7.09
C PHE A 30 20.22 28.54 -8.13
N GLY A 31 19.20 29.35 -8.44
CA GLY A 31 18.17 29.03 -9.43
C GLY A 31 17.01 28.16 -8.91
N GLY A 32 16.99 27.81 -7.63
CA GLY A 32 15.88 27.10 -6.99
C GLY A 32 14.81 28.06 -6.47
N LYS A 33 13.52 27.67 -6.51
CA LYS A 33 12.44 28.47 -5.91
C LYS A 33 12.23 28.07 -4.45
N GLY A 34 12.50 28.98 -3.52
CA GLY A 34 12.26 28.79 -2.08
C GLY A 34 10.90 29.32 -1.67
N VAL A 35 10.26 28.71 -0.67
CA VAL A 35 9.02 29.23 -0.08
C VAL A 35 9.34 30.50 0.70
N THR A 36 8.54 31.55 0.51
CA THR A 36 8.65 32.82 1.26
C THR A 36 7.37 33.16 2.01
N GLY A 37 6.26 32.48 1.71
CA GLY A 37 5.01 32.68 2.42
C GLY A 37 3.86 31.87 1.85
N VAL A 38 2.67 32.10 2.41
CA VAL A 38 1.40 31.59 1.89
C VAL A 38 0.37 32.71 1.80
N ARG A 39 -0.39 32.73 0.70
CA ARG A 39 -1.62 33.50 0.62
C ARG A 39 -2.78 32.61 1.06
N LEU A 40 -3.48 33.04 2.10
CA LEU A 40 -4.62 32.36 2.68
C LEU A 40 -5.91 33.06 2.25
N LYS A 41 -6.93 32.29 1.88
CA LYS A 41 -8.28 32.77 1.60
C LYS A 41 -9.24 32.34 2.69
N HIS A 42 -10.05 33.27 3.22
CA HIS A 42 -11.08 32.93 4.19
C HIS A 42 -12.21 32.11 3.52
N VAL A 43 -12.64 31.03 4.16
CA VAL A 43 -13.75 30.20 3.69
C VAL A 43 -15.06 30.96 3.86
N GLY A 44 -15.77 31.23 2.77
CA GLY A 44 -17.06 31.94 2.79
C GLY A 44 -16.99 33.47 2.78
N LYS A 45 -15.81 34.07 2.60
CA LYS A 45 -15.63 35.51 2.38
C LYS A 45 -14.65 35.73 1.24
N ASP A 46 -14.70 36.89 0.60
CA ASP A 46 -13.70 37.29 -0.41
C ASP A 46 -12.60 38.12 0.27
N ASP A 47 -11.90 37.48 1.20
CA ASP A 47 -10.84 38.08 2.01
C ASP A 47 -9.57 37.22 1.95
N TYR A 48 -8.44 37.90 1.83
CA TYR A 48 -7.13 37.31 1.59
C TYR A 48 -6.10 37.91 2.52
N ARG A 49 -5.19 37.08 3.03
CA ARG A 49 -4.05 37.53 3.83
C ARG A 49 -2.79 36.75 3.49
N VAL A 50 -1.65 37.40 3.63
CA VAL A 50 -0.33 36.78 3.43
C VAL A 50 0.30 36.50 4.79
N VAL A 51 0.92 35.33 4.92
CA VAL A 51 1.74 34.95 6.07
C VAL A 51 3.13 34.61 5.56
N ASP A 52 4.13 35.34 6.03
CA ASP A 52 5.54 35.10 5.70
C ASP A 52 6.06 33.89 6.48
N LEU A 53 6.63 32.93 5.76
CA LEU A 53 7.17 31.69 6.33
C LEU A 53 8.14 31.03 5.34
N ASP A 54 9.03 30.18 5.86
CA ASP A 54 10.07 29.53 5.05
C ASP A 54 9.71 28.10 4.61
N GLY A 55 8.59 27.54 5.09
CA GLY A 55 8.24 26.14 4.82
C GLY A 55 6.77 25.80 5.05
N VAL A 56 6.20 25.02 4.13
CA VAL A 56 4.82 24.54 4.17
C VAL A 56 4.80 23.01 4.24
N PHE A 57 4.11 22.47 5.24
CA PHE A 57 3.89 21.03 5.39
C PHE A 57 2.41 20.71 5.15
N ILE A 58 2.10 19.96 4.09
CA ILE A 58 0.74 19.59 3.73
C ILE A 58 0.34 18.31 4.47
N ALA A 59 -0.63 18.40 5.38
CA ALA A 59 -1.04 17.30 6.26
C ALA A 59 -2.54 16.98 6.16
N ILE A 60 -3.08 16.83 4.94
CA ILE A 60 -4.52 16.58 4.67
C ILE A 60 -4.91 15.08 4.64
N GLY A 61 -3.98 14.19 4.99
CA GLY A 61 -4.16 12.74 4.83
C GLY A 61 -3.49 12.22 3.56
N HIS A 62 -3.73 10.96 3.22
CA HIS A 62 -3.14 10.28 2.06
C HIS A 62 -4.24 9.52 1.31
N ALA A 63 -4.06 9.36 0.01
CA ALA A 63 -4.93 8.55 -0.85
C ALA A 63 -4.11 7.35 -1.37
N PRO A 64 -4.28 6.14 -0.83
CA PRO A 64 -3.59 4.96 -1.34
C PRO A 64 -4.03 4.67 -2.77
N ALA A 65 -3.11 4.17 -3.60
CA ALA A 65 -3.35 3.84 -5.01
C ALA A 65 -4.11 2.50 -5.17
N SER A 66 -5.24 2.36 -4.50
CA SER A 66 -6.04 1.13 -4.43
C SER A 66 -7.29 1.15 -5.32
N GLN A 67 -7.57 2.26 -6.01
CA GLN A 67 -8.78 2.45 -6.84
C GLN A 67 -8.97 1.34 -7.88
N ILE A 68 -7.88 0.81 -8.44
CA ILE A 68 -7.94 -0.29 -9.43
C ILE A 68 -8.45 -1.62 -8.83
N PHE A 69 -8.48 -1.75 -7.50
CA PHE A 69 -8.92 -2.94 -6.77
C PHE A 69 -10.28 -2.74 -6.09
N GLU A 70 -10.94 -1.60 -6.31
CA GLU A 70 -12.25 -1.30 -5.73
C GLU A 70 -13.29 -2.36 -6.14
N GLY A 71 -14.04 -2.87 -5.16
CA GLY A 71 -15.00 -3.97 -5.35
C GLY A 71 -14.38 -5.36 -5.56
N GLN A 72 -13.05 -5.47 -5.68
CA GLN A 72 -12.34 -6.73 -5.83
C GLN A 72 -11.64 -7.16 -4.53
N LEU A 73 -10.97 -6.23 -3.87
CA LEU A 73 -10.30 -6.45 -2.59
C LEU A 73 -11.01 -5.71 -1.47
N GLU A 74 -10.93 -6.28 -0.27
CA GLU A 74 -11.40 -5.61 0.94
C GLU A 74 -10.49 -4.41 1.26
N THR A 75 -11.11 -3.25 1.55
CA THR A 75 -10.39 -2.02 1.90
C THR A 75 -10.93 -1.42 3.19
N LYS A 76 -10.05 -0.87 4.03
CA LYS A 76 -10.39 -0.09 5.21
C LYS A 76 -11.05 1.24 4.82
N THR A 77 -11.67 1.89 5.81
CA THR A 77 -12.05 3.30 5.72
C THR A 77 -10.81 4.14 5.37
N GLY A 78 -10.82 4.81 4.22
CA GLY A 78 -9.65 5.53 3.67
C GLY A 78 -8.96 4.84 2.49
N GLY A 79 -9.47 3.68 2.04
CA GLY A 79 -9.04 3.02 0.80
C GLY A 79 -7.82 2.11 0.94
N TYR A 80 -7.30 1.88 2.14
CA TYR A 80 -6.15 0.98 2.34
C TYR A 80 -6.57 -0.48 2.19
N ILE A 81 -5.81 -1.29 1.46
CA ILE A 81 -6.09 -2.72 1.29
C ILE A 81 -5.95 -3.43 2.64
N VAL A 82 -6.94 -4.26 2.98
CA VAL A 82 -6.92 -5.09 4.19
C VAL A 82 -6.00 -6.29 3.96
N VAL A 83 -5.13 -6.55 4.94
CA VAL A 83 -4.32 -7.76 5.01
C VAL A 83 -4.51 -8.46 6.35
N GLU A 84 -4.25 -9.76 6.39
CA GLU A 84 -4.19 -10.50 7.65
C GLU A 84 -3.09 -9.92 8.56
N PRO A 85 -3.37 -9.63 9.84
CA PRO A 85 -2.41 -9.01 10.74
C PRO A 85 -1.07 -9.76 10.79
N GLY A 86 0.01 -9.05 10.52
CA GLY A 86 1.37 -9.61 10.52
C GLY A 86 1.76 -10.38 9.26
N THR A 87 0.91 -10.38 8.22
CA THR A 87 1.21 -11.02 6.93
C THR A 87 0.87 -10.08 5.76
N PRO A 88 1.32 -10.39 4.53
CA PRO A 88 0.97 -9.63 3.33
C PRO A 88 -0.30 -10.15 2.63
N LYS A 89 -1.02 -11.10 3.22
CA LYS A 89 -2.14 -11.82 2.58
C LYS A 89 -3.41 -10.97 2.57
N THR A 90 -4.03 -10.83 1.40
CA THR A 90 -5.33 -10.15 1.26
C THR A 90 -6.50 -11.12 1.42
N SER A 91 -7.73 -10.63 1.20
CA SER A 91 -8.95 -11.46 1.16
C SER A 91 -8.95 -12.51 0.04
N ILE A 92 -8.11 -12.37 -0.99
CA ILE A 92 -8.03 -13.30 -2.12
C ILE A 92 -6.71 -14.08 -2.06
N LYS A 93 -6.80 -15.41 -2.05
CA LYS A 93 -5.63 -16.30 -2.11
C LYS A 93 -4.82 -16.01 -3.39
N GLY A 94 -3.51 -15.83 -3.24
CA GLY A 94 -2.61 -15.49 -4.34
C GLY A 94 -2.48 -14.00 -4.61
N VAL A 95 -3.27 -13.17 -3.93
CA VAL A 95 -3.12 -11.71 -3.97
C VAL A 95 -2.53 -11.23 -2.65
N PHE A 96 -1.41 -10.52 -2.76
CA PHE A 96 -0.65 -9.98 -1.63
C PHE A 96 -0.54 -8.46 -1.75
N ALA A 97 -0.50 -7.75 -0.62
CA ALA A 97 -0.34 -6.30 -0.56
C ALA A 97 0.82 -5.92 0.36
N ALA A 98 1.58 -4.90 -0.01
CA ALA A 98 2.75 -4.43 0.72
C ALA A 98 2.96 -2.91 0.57
N GLY A 99 3.55 -2.29 1.59
CA GLY A 99 3.82 -0.86 1.64
C GLY A 99 2.58 0.00 1.90
N ASP A 100 2.67 1.28 1.53
CA ASP A 100 1.69 2.32 1.87
C ASP A 100 0.26 2.04 1.36
N VAL A 101 0.07 1.12 0.41
CA VAL A 101 -1.27 0.72 -0.03
C VAL A 101 -2.06 -0.02 1.06
N THR A 102 -1.37 -0.57 2.06
CA THR A 102 -1.97 -1.28 3.21
C THR A 102 -1.51 -0.71 4.56
N ASP A 103 -0.33 -0.06 4.62
CA ASP A 103 0.20 0.62 5.81
C ASP A 103 -0.37 2.04 5.96
N ASP A 104 -1.35 2.19 6.85
CA ASP A 104 -1.95 3.47 7.22
C ASP A 104 -1.24 4.14 8.40
N THR A 105 -0.23 3.51 8.99
CA THR A 105 0.35 3.90 10.28
C THR A 105 1.77 4.44 10.17
N TYR A 106 2.70 3.72 9.53
CA TYR A 106 4.12 4.08 9.52
C TYR A 106 4.52 4.87 8.27
N ARG A 107 4.14 4.39 7.09
CA ARG A 107 4.39 5.05 5.78
C ARG A 107 5.85 5.45 5.60
N GLN A 108 6.76 4.52 5.92
CA GLN A 108 8.20 4.71 5.78
C GLN A 108 8.75 3.82 4.67
N ALA A 109 9.73 4.31 3.92
CA ALA A 109 10.37 3.53 2.88
C ALA A 109 10.93 2.18 3.39
N VAL A 110 11.48 2.17 4.61
CA VAL A 110 12.04 0.95 5.22
C VAL A 110 10.95 -0.05 5.62
N THR A 111 9.80 0.41 6.12
CA THR A 111 8.68 -0.48 6.46
C THR A 111 8.09 -1.06 5.18
N ALA A 112 7.89 -0.23 4.15
CA ALA A 112 7.41 -0.68 2.85
C ALA A 112 8.35 -1.72 2.20
N ALA A 113 9.67 -1.52 2.26
CA ALA A 113 10.64 -2.48 1.76
C ALA A 113 10.57 -3.83 2.50
N GLY A 114 10.43 -3.79 3.84
CA GLY A 114 10.25 -4.98 4.66
C GLY A 114 8.99 -5.76 4.30
N MET A 115 7.86 -5.07 4.12
CA MET A 115 6.59 -5.67 3.70
C MET A 115 6.69 -6.26 2.28
N GLY A 116 7.40 -5.59 1.37
CA GLY A 116 7.66 -6.10 0.02
C GLY A 116 8.43 -7.42 0.03
N CYS A 117 9.44 -7.54 0.89
CA CYS A 117 10.16 -8.79 1.10
C CYS A 117 9.22 -9.91 1.61
N GLN A 118 8.37 -9.61 2.60
CA GLN A 118 7.39 -10.57 3.11
C GLN A 118 6.42 -11.04 2.01
N ALA A 119 5.87 -10.12 1.23
CA ALA A 119 4.97 -10.44 0.12
C ALA A 119 5.63 -11.32 -0.94
N ALA A 120 6.89 -11.03 -1.30
CA ALA A 120 7.64 -11.84 -2.24
C ALA A 120 7.87 -13.27 -1.72
N LEU A 121 8.23 -13.43 -0.45
CA LEU A 121 8.44 -14.76 0.16
C LEU A 121 7.15 -15.58 0.23
N GLU A 122 6.02 -14.97 0.58
CA GLU A 122 4.72 -15.64 0.59
C GLU A 122 4.25 -16.03 -0.82
N ALA A 123 4.48 -15.17 -1.81
CA ALA A 123 4.18 -15.49 -3.21
C ALA A 123 5.02 -16.67 -3.72
N VAL A 124 6.33 -16.67 -3.46
CA VAL A 124 7.23 -17.78 -3.83
C VAL A 124 6.80 -19.08 -3.15
N ARG A 125 6.45 -19.01 -1.86
CA ARG A 125 5.96 -20.17 -1.12
C ARG A 125 4.68 -20.74 -1.73
N LEU A 126 3.71 -19.88 -2.04
CA LEU A 126 2.45 -20.29 -2.65
C LEU A 126 2.68 -21.00 -3.99
N LEU A 127 3.50 -20.40 -4.86
CA LEU A 127 3.81 -21.00 -6.17
C LEU A 127 4.47 -22.37 -6.03
N ALA A 128 5.41 -22.52 -5.10
CA ALA A 128 6.05 -23.81 -4.83
C ALA A 128 5.06 -24.86 -4.29
N GLU A 129 4.12 -24.45 -3.43
CA GLU A 129 3.04 -25.33 -2.95
C GLU A 129 2.12 -25.76 -4.10
N GLU A 130 1.77 -24.86 -5.01
CA GLU A 130 0.93 -25.15 -6.19
C GLU A 130 1.63 -26.08 -7.19
N ASP A 131 2.91 -25.86 -7.47
CA ASP A 131 3.72 -26.74 -8.32
C ASP A 131 3.79 -28.16 -7.75
N HIS A 132 4.01 -28.29 -6.44
CA HIS A 132 4.03 -29.58 -5.79
C HIS A 132 2.65 -30.26 -5.85
N HIS A 133 1.58 -29.51 -5.58
CA HIS A 133 0.21 -30.03 -5.66
C HIS A 133 -0.15 -30.53 -7.06
N HIS A 134 0.28 -29.79 -8.10
CA HIS A 134 0.09 -30.17 -9.50
C HIS A 134 0.83 -31.48 -9.80
N SER A 135 2.09 -31.61 -9.38
CA SER A 135 2.87 -32.84 -9.60
C SER A 135 2.23 -34.10 -8.99
N LEU A 136 1.60 -33.97 -7.82
CA LEU A 136 0.91 -35.08 -7.14
C LEU A 136 -0.39 -35.48 -7.85
N LEU A 137 -1.12 -34.52 -8.40
CA LEU A 137 -2.32 -34.79 -9.19
C LEU A 137 -1.95 -35.54 -10.48
N THR A 138 -0.93 -35.08 -11.20
CA THR A 138 -0.47 -35.75 -12.43
C THR A 138 0.00 -37.18 -12.16
N ALA A 139 0.73 -37.41 -11.06
CA ALA A 139 1.17 -38.75 -10.68
C ALA A 139 -0.01 -39.69 -10.37
N LYS A 140 -1.03 -39.19 -9.65
CA LYS A 140 -2.26 -39.97 -9.37
C LYS A 140 -3.06 -40.29 -10.63
N GLU A 141 -3.16 -39.34 -11.55
CA GLU A 141 -3.84 -39.55 -12.84
C GLU A 141 -3.14 -40.64 -13.66
N ILE A 142 -1.79 -40.60 -13.72
CA ILE A 142 -0.98 -41.63 -14.38
C ILE A 142 -1.16 -42.99 -13.71
N ASP A 143 -1.13 -43.06 -12.38
CA ASP A 143 -1.35 -44.31 -11.63
C ASP A 143 -2.75 -44.88 -11.85
N GLU A 144 -3.79 -44.04 -11.87
CA GLU A 144 -5.15 -44.45 -12.19
C GLU A 144 -5.25 -45.00 -13.61
N GLU A 145 -4.67 -44.31 -14.59
CA GLU A 145 -4.68 -44.72 -16.00
C GLU A 145 -3.92 -46.04 -16.18
N PHE A 146 -2.76 -46.18 -15.53
CA PHE A 146 -1.98 -47.41 -15.51
C PHE A 146 -2.76 -48.56 -14.86
N SER A 147 -3.51 -48.30 -13.78
CA SER A 147 -4.35 -49.31 -13.12
C SER A 147 -5.46 -49.85 -14.04
N LYS A 148 -5.96 -49.04 -14.98
CA LYS A 148 -7.03 -49.38 -15.94
C LYS A 148 -6.51 -50.16 -17.16
N LEU A 149 -5.19 -50.28 -17.35
CA LEU A 149 -4.60 -51.03 -18.48
C LEU A 149 -4.77 -52.56 -18.32
N PRO A 150 -4.99 -53.30 -19.44
CA PRO A 150 -4.97 -54.77 -19.46
C PRO A 150 -3.65 -55.35 -18.92
N LEU A 151 -3.72 -56.49 -18.21
CA LEU A 151 -2.58 -57.14 -17.53
C LEU A 151 -1.36 -57.40 -18.43
N GLU A 152 -1.58 -57.63 -19.73
CA GLU A 152 -0.51 -57.87 -20.71
C GLU A 152 0.35 -56.63 -20.98
N ARG A 153 -0.24 -55.42 -20.91
CA ARG A 153 0.49 -54.15 -21.10
C ARG A 153 1.26 -53.73 -19.85
N LYS A 154 0.81 -54.13 -18.65
CA LYS A 154 1.49 -53.84 -17.37
C LYS A 154 2.85 -54.53 -17.24
N LYS A 155 3.04 -55.70 -17.86
CA LYS A 155 4.30 -56.49 -17.79
C LYS A 155 5.45 -55.91 -18.62
N VAL A 156 5.17 -54.98 -19.55
CA VAL A 156 6.21 -54.36 -20.40
C VAL A 156 6.85 -53.15 -19.71
N ALA A 157 6.15 -52.48 -18.78
CA ALA A 157 6.61 -51.25 -18.14
C ALA A 157 7.55 -51.44 -16.93
N THR A 158 7.72 -52.66 -16.40
CA THR A 158 8.57 -52.94 -15.22
C THR A 158 9.90 -53.62 -15.56
N LYS A 159 10.31 -53.61 -16.84
CA LYS A 159 11.62 -54.09 -17.31
C LYS A 159 12.46 -52.94 -17.88
N SER A 160 12.89 -52.02 -17.03
CA SER A 160 14.14 -51.26 -17.15
C SER A 160 14.46 -50.56 -15.85
#